data_AF-A0A085F1C5-F1
#
_entry.id   AF-A0A085F1C5-F1
#
_cell.length_a   1.000
_cell.length_b   1.000
_cell.length_c   1.000
_cell.angle_alpha   90.00
_cell.angle_beta   90.00
_cell.angle_gamma   90.00
#
_symmetry.space_group_name_H-M   'P 1'
#
loop_
_entity.id
_entity.type
_entity.pdbx_description
1 polymer ?
#
loop_
_entity_poly.entity_id
_entity_poly.type
_entity_poly.pdbx_seq_one_letter_code
_entity_poly.pdbx_strand_id
1 'polypeptide(L)'
;MTPIPIREALRVIASEAGPTAWADLSISTEHPDDGAVRGVLYPQGIAAGHCIHGRGPGFAEALDDLRRNWAQARALADRNSIRRLALAIIEITGDQGECPDAALRGAGFDQEQIERLGALACTEATRLAAGGPFRIIATVGANAAAAGRPAPFRADIADAIPLAGG
;
A
#
# COMPACT_ATOMS: atom_id res chain seq x y z
N MET A 1 -6.07 0.96 32.93
CA MET A 1 -5.56 2.04 32.05
C MET A 1 -6.41 3.29 32.24
N THR A 2 -5.86 4.48 32.03
CA THR A 2 -6.60 5.75 32.06
C THR A 2 -7.02 6.20 30.65
N PRO A 3 -7.96 7.14 30.49
CA PRO A 3 -8.48 7.53 29.17
C PRO A 3 -7.44 8.06 28.18
N ILE A 4 -6.43 8.80 28.64
CA ILE A 4 -5.39 9.39 27.77
C ILE A 4 -4.53 8.29 27.11
N PRO A 5 -3.91 7.35 27.86
CA PRO A 5 -3.21 6.20 27.29
C PRO A 5 -4.07 5.32 26.37
N ILE A 6 -5.36 5.14 26.68
CA ILE A 6 -6.28 4.39 25.82
C ILE A 6 -6.40 5.08 24.45
N ARG A 7 -6.67 6.39 24.45
CA ARG A 7 -6.80 7.18 23.23
C ARG A 7 -5.51 7.17 22.39
N GLU A 8 -4.36 7.28 23.02
CA GLU A 8 -3.07 7.21 22.33
C GLU A 8 -2.86 5.85 21.68
N ALA A 9 -3.13 4.77 22.40
CA ALA A 9 -2.96 3.43 21.87
C ALA A 9 -3.93 3.12 20.71
N LEU A 10 -5.16 3.65 20.76
CA LEU A 10 -6.13 3.55 19.67
C LEU A 10 -5.70 4.35 18.43
N ARG A 11 -5.08 5.52 18.61
CA ARG A 11 -4.51 6.29 17.50
C ARG A 11 -3.39 5.54 16.80
N VAL A 12 -2.52 4.87 17.56
CA VAL A 12 -1.42 4.08 17.00
C VAL A 12 -1.96 2.97 16.10
N ILE A 13 -2.85 2.12 16.60
CA ILE A 13 -3.38 1.01 15.78
C ILE A 13 -4.19 1.51 14.58
N ALA A 14 -4.93 2.63 14.70
CA ALA A 14 -5.62 3.24 13.57
C ALA A 14 -4.61 3.72 12.51
N SER A 15 -3.53 4.40 12.91
CA SER A 15 -2.51 4.89 11.97
C SER A 15 -1.79 3.76 11.21
N GLU A 16 -1.61 2.60 11.83
CA GLU A 16 -1.05 1.40 11.19
C GLU A 16 -2.00 0.78 10.15
N ALA A 17 -3.31 0.99 10.33
CA ALA A 17 -4.36 0.44 9.49
C ALA A 17 -4.69 1.33 8.28
N GLY A 18 -4.41 2.64 8.36
CA GLY A 18 -4.51 3.55 7.23
C GLY A 18 -4.93 4.97 7.65
N PRO A 19 -4.78 5.95 6.73
CA PRO A 19 -5.03 7.36 7.03
C PRO A 19 -6.51 7.67 7.35
N THR A 20 -7.44 6.82 6.89
CA THR A 20 -8.88 6.94 7.12
C THR A 20 -9.40 5.94 8.15
N ALA A 21 -8.51 5.12 8.73
CA ALA A 21 -8.90 4.13 9.70
C ALA A 21 -9.22 4.78 11.06
N TRP A 22 -10.11 4.15 11.81
CA TRP A 22 -10.42 4.55 13.18
C TRP A 22 -10.61 3.33 14.07
N ALA A 23 -10.32 3.50 15.35
CA ALA A 23 -10.45 2.46 16.37
C ALA A 23 -11.13 3.02 17.61
N ASP A 24 -11.90 2.17 18.29
CA ASP A 24 -12.63 2.51 19.51
C ASP A 24 -12.69 1.33 20.50
N LEU A 25 -12.86 1.64 21.78
CA LEU A 25 -13.10 0.68 22.86
C LEU A 25 -14.37 1.09 23.62
N SER A 26 -15.24 0.12 23.85
CA SER A 26 -16.48 0.30 24.61
C SER A 26 -16.65 -0.80 25.65
N ILE A 27 -17.37 -0.51 26.72
CA ILE A 27 -17.76 -1.52 27.70
C ILE A 27 -19.06 -2.15 27.22
N SER A 28 -19.12 -3.48 27.14
CA SER A 28 -20.35 -4.18 26.80
C SER A 28 -21.16 -4.48 28.06
N THR A 29 -22.43 -4.07 28.08
CA THR A 29 -23.38 -4.41 29.15
C THR A 29 -24.30 -5.56 28.78
N GLU A 30 -24.25 -6.02 27.52
CA GLU A 30 -25.19 -6.99 26.97
C GLU A 30 -24.64 -8.42 26.96
N HIS A 31 -23.31 -8.59 27.05
CA HIS A 31 -22.66 -9.90 26.90
C HIS A 31 -21.65 -10.13 28.05
N PRO A 32 -22.14 -10.47 29.26
CA PRO A 32 -21.31 -10.55 30.46
C PRO A 32 -20.20 -11.62 30.39
N ASP A 33 -20.38 -12.65 29.56
CA ASP A 33 -19.47 -13.80 29.49
C ASP A 33 -18.39 -13.68 28.39
N ASP A 34 -18.50 -12.67 27.50
CA ASP A 34 -17.69 -12.55 26.26
C ASP A 34 -16.56 -11.50 26.35
N GLY A 35 -16.33 -10.96 27.55
CA GLY A 35 -15.36 -9.89 27.82
C GLY A 35 -16.06 -8.54 28.07
N ALA A 36 -15.75 -7.92 29.21
CA ALA A 36 -16.37 -6.66 29.64
C ALA A 36 -16.05 -5.48 28.70
N VAL A 37 -14.91 -5.52 28.00
CA VAL A 37 -14.49 -4.47 27.06
C VAL A 37 -14.38 -5.04 25.65
N ARG A 38 -15.00 -4.34 24.70
CA ARG A 38 -14.95 -4.62 23.27
C ARG A 38 -14.16 -3.53 22.56
N GLY A 39 -13.20 -3.96 21.75
CA GLY A 39 -12.52 -3.13 20.78
C GLY A 39 -13.01 -3.34 19.36
N VAL A 40 -13.00 -2.25 18.59
CA VAL A 40 -13.30 -2.26 17.16
C VAL A 40 -12.24 -1.45 16.42
N LEU A 41 -11.80 -1.97 15.28
CA LEU A 41 -10.95 -1.26 14.32
C LEU A 41 -11.63 -1.32 12.97
N TYR A 42 -11.78 -0.16 12.33
CA TYR A 42 -12.27 -0.02 10.97
C TYR A 42 -11.09 0.38 10.08
N PRO A 43 -10.40 -0.57 9.44
CA PRO A 43 -9.17 -0.34 8.66
C PRO A 43 -9.48 0.15 7.24
N GLN A 44 -10.47 1.06 7.10
CA GLN A 44 -11.05 1.56 5.84
C GLN A 44 -10.21 1.30 4.59
N GLY A 45 -10.68 0.41 3.70
CA GLY A 45 -10.01 0.04 2.45
C GLY A 45 -9.23 -1.28 2.46
N ILE A 46 -8.83 -1.81 3.62
CA ILE A 46 -8.02 -3.06 3.69
C ILE A 46 -8.86 -4.32 3.96
N ALA A 47 -9.97 -4.19 4.70
CA ALA A 47 -10.80 -5.33 5.12
C ALA A 47 -12.14 -5.45 4.39
N ALA A 48 -12.26 -4.93 3.15
CA ALA A 48 -13.47 -5.04 2.32
C ALA A 48 -14.79 -4.62 3.02
N GLY A 49 -14.74 -3.61 3.89
CA GLY A 49 -15.90 -3.13 4.66
C GLY A 49 -16.15 -3.85 5.98
N HIS A 50 -15.35 -4.85 6.34
CA HIS A 50 -15.39 -5.50 7.65
C HIS A 50 -14.59 -4.74 8.70
N CYS A 51 -15.06 -4.78 9.95
CA CYS A 51 -14.30 -4.32 11.09
C CYS A 51 -13.59 -5.49 11.79
N ILE A 52 -12.46 -5.18 12.41
CA ILE A 52 -11.72 -6.10 13.25
C ILE A 52 -12.18 -5.89 14.69
N HIS A 53 -12.37 -7.00 15.40
CA HIS A 53 -12.80 -6.98 16.79
C HIS A 53 -11.69 -7.44 17.71
N GLY A 54 -11.68 -6.91 18.93
CA GLY A 54 -10.90 -7.44 20.04
C GLY A 54 -11.77 -7.48 21.28
N ARG A 55 -11.52 -8.42 22.19
CA ARG A 55 -12.29 -8.54 23.44
C ARG A 55 -11.39 -8.85 24.63
N GLY A 56 -11.80 -8.42 25.80
CA GLY A 56 -11.08 -8.72 27.03
C GLY A 56 -11.81 -8.29 28.30
N PRO A 57 -11.37 -8.79 29.47
CA PRO A 57 -11.92 -8.38 30.77
C PRO A 57 -11.63 -6.91 31.11
N GLY A 58 -10.63 -6.30 30.47
CA GLY A 58 -10.27 -4.91 30.64
C GLY A 58 -9.77 -4.28 29.34
N PHE A 59 -9.51 -2.97 29.40
CA PHE A 59 -9.08 -2.19 28.25
C PHE A 59 -7.73 -2.65 27.67
N ALA A 60 -6.81 -3.11 28.51
CA ALA A 60 -5.49 -3.56 28.06
C ALA A 60 -5.62 -4.87 27.26
N GLU A 61 -6.34 -5.83 27.82
CA GLU A 61 -6.55 -7.15 27.23
C GLU A 61 -7.35 -7.05 25.93
N ALA A 62 -8.39 -6.22 25.89
CA ALA A 62 -9.18 -5.99 24.68
C ALA A 62 -8.37 -5.32 23.56
N LEU A 63 -7.47 -4.40 23.91
CA LEU A 63 -6.58 -3.75 22.95
C LEU A 63 -5.52 -4.71 22.41
N ASP A 64 -4.92 -5.54 23.28
CA ASP A 64 -3.95 -6.55 22.86
C ASP A 64 -4.60 -7.58 21.93
N ASP A 65 -5.83 -7.99 22.24
CA ASP A 65 -6.60 -8.86 21.36
C ASP A 65 -6.93 -8.21 20.01
N LEU A 66 -7.35 -6.94 20.02
CA LEU A 66 -7.59 -6.18 18.80
C LEU A 66 -6.34 -6.10 17.91
N ARG A 67 -5.17 -5.87 18.52
CA ARG A 67 -3.87 -5.84 17.82
C ARG A 67 -3.52 -7.18 17.19
N ARG A 68 -3.70 -8.29 17.92
CA ARG A 68 -3.47 -9.63 17.37
C ARG A 68 -4.38 -9.90 16.18
N ASN A 69 -5.66 -9.59 16.30
CA ASN A 69 -6.64 -9.84 15.24
C ASN A 69 -6.38 -8.95 14.02
N TRP A 70 -5.92 -7.71 14.24
CA TRP A 70 -5.46 -6.82 13.16
C TRP A 70 -4.24 -7.40 12.43
N ALA A 71 -3.21 -7.83 13.17
CA ALA A 71 -2.01 -8.41 12.58
C ALA A 71 -2.33 -9.65 11.74
N GLN A 72 -3.24 -10.51 12.21
CA GLN A 72 -3.71 -11.68 11.46
C GLN A 72 -4.46 -11.27 10.17
N ALA A 73 -5.40 -10.33 10.29
CA ALA A 73 -6.15 -9.84 9.14
C ALA A 73 -5.25 -9.19 8.08
N ARG A 74 -4.29 -8.36 8.52
CA ARG A 74 -3.28 -7.74 7.65
C ARG A 74 -2.43 -8.79 6.95
N ALA A 75 -1.93 -9.80 7.67
CA ALA A 75 -1.14 -10.86 7.09
C ALA A 75 -1.92 -11.66 6.02
N LEU A 76 -3.21 -11.90 6.25
CA LEU A 76 -4.08 -12.55 5.28
C LEU A 76 -4.32 -11.67 4.04
N ALA A 77 -4.61 -10.38 4.25
CA ALA A 77 -4.79 -9.42 3.17
C ALA A 77 -3.51 -9.32 2.31
N ASP A 78 -2.33 -9.25 2.93
CA ASP A 78 -1.06 -9.22 2.23
C ASP A 78 -0.82 -10.49 1.41
N ARG A 79 -1.09 -11.69 1.95
CA ARG A 79 -1.00 -12.94 1.17
C ARG A 79 -1.93 -12.95 -0.03
N ASN A 80 -3.17 -12.48 0.13
CA ASN A 80 -4.13 -12.39 -0.97
C ASN A 80 -3.66 -11.38 -2.03
N SER A 81 -3.15 -10.22 -1.60
CA SER A 81 -2.59 -9.21 -2.50
C SER A 81 -1.35 -9.70 -3.24
N ILE A 82 -0.43 -10.39 -2.55
CA ILE A 82 0.74 -11.04 -3.18
C ILE A 82 0.28 -12.03 -4.24
N ARG A 83 -0.69 -12.89 -3.93
CA ARG A 83 -1.20 -13.89 -4.88
C ARG A 83 -1.87 -13.23 -6.09
N ARG A 84 -2.69 -12.19 -5.88
CA ARG A 84 -3.30 -11.42 -6.99
C ARG A 84 -2.25 -10.77 -7.87
N LEU A 85 -1.24 -10.15 -7.26
CA LEU A 85 -0.15 -9.51 -7.99
C LEU A 85 0.69 -10.55 -8.75
N ALA A 86 0.96 -11.70 -8.16
CA ALA A 86 1.68 -12.81 -8.81
C ALA A 86 0.95 -13.34 -10.05
N LEU A 87 -0.37 -13.51 -9.97
CA LEU A 87 -1.19 -13.93 -11.11
C LEU A 87 -1.16 -12.89 -12.23
N ALA A 88 -1.29 -11.60 -11.90
CA ALA A 88 -1.18 -10.52 -12.88
C ALA A 88 0.21 -10.48 -13.54
N ILE A 89 1.28 -10.69 -12.78
CA ILE A 89 2.65 -10.79 -13.32
C ILE A 89 2.73 -11.94 -14.34
N ILE A 90 2.18 -13.11 -14.02
CA ILE A 90 2.18 -14.27 -14.94
C ILE A 90 1.43 -13.95 -16.22
N GLU A 91 0.23 -13.38 -16.11
CA GLU A 91 -0.63 -13.02 -17.24
C GLU A 91 0.05 -12.00 -18.14
N ILE A 92 0.48 -10.86 -17.59
CA ILE A 92 1.16 -9.79 -18.33
C ILE A 92 2.45 -10.31 -18.99
N THR A 93 3.25 -11.11 -18.28
CA THR A 93 4.47 -11.68 -18.84
C THR A 93 4.16 -12.67 -19.98
N GLY A 94 3.08 -13.44 -19.86
CA GLY A 94 2.62 -14.33 -20.93
C GLY A 94 2.22 -13.56 -22.20
N ASP A 95 1.57 -12.42 -22.04
CA ASP A 95 1.08 -11.60 -23.15
C ASP A 95 2.17 -10.74 -23.80
N GLN A 96 3.10 -10.19 -23.00
CA GLN A 96 4.07 -9.18 -23.43
C GLN A 96 5.52 -9.66 -23.44
N GLY A 97 5.80 -10.86 -22.91
CA GLY A 97 7.14 -11.39 -22.69
C GLY A 97 7.87 -10.80 -21.47
N GLU A 98 7.43 -9.66 -20.96
CA GLU A 98 7.92 -9.02 -19.73
C GLU A 98 6.78 -8.33 -18.96
N CYS A 99 7.02 -8.03 -17.68
CA CYS A 99 6.03 -7.36 -16.84
C CYS A 99 6.51 -5.95 -16.42
N PRO A 100 6.20 -4.89 -17.18
CA PRO A 100 6.53 -3.54 -16.76
C PRO A 100 5.63 -3.06 -15.61
N ASP A 101 6.16 -2.23 -14.70
CA ASP A 101 5.39 -1.65 -13.59
C ASP A 101 4.16 -0.86 -14.08
N ALA A 102 4.22 -0.30 -15.29
CA ALA A 102 3.15 0.46 -15.89
C ALA A 102 1.95 -0.44 -16.26
N ALA A 103 2.22 -1.67 -16.70
CA ALA A 103 1.16 -2.64 -16.98
C ALA A 103 0.47 -3.09 -15.69
N LEU A 104 1.22 -3.28 -14.60
CA LEU A 104 0.63 -3.58 -13.28
C LEU A 104 -0.24 -2.42 -12.77
N ARG A 105 0.21 -1.17 -12.96
CA ARG A 105 -0.62 0.00 -12.67
C ARG A 105 -1.88 0.05 -13.52
N GLY A 106 -1.79 -0.33 -14.80
CA GLY A 106 -2.95 -0.51 -15.68
C GLY A 106 -3.92 -1.61 -15.21
N ALA A 107 -3.40 -2.66 -14.56
CA ALA A 107 -4.18 -3.73 -13.94
C ALA A 107 -4.80 -3.36 -12.57
N GLY A 108 -4.63 -2.10 -12.13
CA GLY A 108 -5.26 -1.56 -10.92
C GLY A 108 -4.44 -1.72 -9.64
N PHE A 109 -3.15 -2.06 -9.73
CA PHE A 109 -2.23 -2.06 -8.59
C PHE A 109 -1.59 -0.68 -8.45
N ASP A 110 -1.63 -0.08 -7.26
CA ASP A 110 -0.93 1.19 -7.04
C ASP A 110 0.59 1.00 -6.87
N GLN A 111 1.33 2.10 -6.93
CA GLN A 111 2.79 2.10 -6.86
C GLN A 111 3.29 1.58 -5.49
N GLU A 112 2.64 1.96 -4.39
CA GLU A 112 3.02 1.54 -3.04
C GLU A 112 2.89 0.02 -2.88
N GLN A 113 1.81 -0.55 -3.42
CA GLN A 113 1.56 -1.98 -3.42
C GLN A 113 2.62 -2.73 -4.24
N ILE A 114 3.00 -2.22 -5.41
CA ILE A 114 4.04 -2.80 -6.26
C ILE A 114 5.40 -2.76 -5.56
N GLU A 115 5.77 -1.65 -4.94
CA GLU A 115 7.05 -1.51 -4.23
C GLU A 115 7.11 -2.42 -3.00
N ARG A 116 6.03 -2.48 -2.22
CA ARG A 116 5.97 -3.25 -0.97
C ARG A 116 5.89 -4.76 -1.20
N LEU A 117 5.14 -5.20 -2.22
CA LEU A 117 4.80 -6.62 -2.42
C LEU A 117 5.41 -7.23 -3.68
N GLY A 118 5.96 -6.44 -4.60
CA GLY A 118 6.39 -6.88 -5.94
C GLY A 118 7.43 -8.00 -5.91
N ALA A 119 8.46 -7.88 -5.07
CA ALA A 119 9.49 -8.93 -4.96
C ALA A 119 8.92 -10.27 -4.45
N LEU A 120 8.00 -10.22 -3.49
CA LEU A 120 7.31 -11.41 -2.97
C LEU A 120 6.37 -11.99 -4.03
N ALA A 121 5.67 -11.14 -4.78
CA ALA A 121 4.79 -11.56 -5.87
C ALA A 121 5.56 -12.19 -7.04
N CYS A 122 6.75 -11.69 -7.40
CA CYS A 122 7.63 -12.34 -8.39
C CYS A 122 8.07 -13.74 -7.95
N THR A 123 8.43 -13.88 -6.67
CA THR A 123 8.79 -15.18 -6.09
C THR A 123 7.60 -16.14 -6.13
N GLU A 124 6.42 -15.66 -5.75
CA GLU A 124 5.19 -16.44 -5.78
C GLU A 124 4.77 -16.80 -7.22
N ALA A 125 4.93 -15.89 -8.18
CA ALA A 125 4.68 -16.14 -9.61
C ALA A 125 5.59 -17.26 -10.14
N THR A 126 6.89 -17.21 -9.79
CA THR A 126 7.88 -18.23 -10.16
C THR A 126 7.54 -19.59 -9.54
N ARG A 127 6.95 -19.61 -8.34
CA ARG A 127 6.47 -20.83 -7.68
C ARG A 127 5.22 -21.39 -8.37
N LEU A 128 4.34 -20.52 -8.89
CA LEU A 128 3.04 -20.89 -9.45
C LEU A 128 3.11 -21.34 -10.92
N ALA A 129 4.03 -20.79 -11.71
CA ALA A 129 4.14 -21.09 -13.15
C ALA A 129 5.54 -21.58 -13.53
N ALA A 130 5.59 -22.62 -14.37
CA ALA A 130 6.82 -23.09 -14.99
C ALA A 130 7.22 -22.13 -16.14
N GLY A 131 7.81 -20.99 -15.81
CA GLY A 131 8.15 -19.92 -16.76
C GLY A 131 9.48 -19.21 -16.51
N GLY A 132 10.25 -19.66 -15.51
CA GLY A 132 11.49 -19.01 -15.09
C GLY A 132 11.22 -17.81 -14.17
N PRO A 133 12.28 -17.13 -13.71
CA PRO A 133 12.12 -16.08 -12.72
C PRO A 133 11.35 -14.91 -13.31
N PHE A 134 10.14 -14.69 -12.78
CA PHE A 134 9.36 -13.50 -13.09
C PHE A 134 10.00 -12.27 -12.45
N ARG A 135 9.91 -11.14 -13.13
CA ARG A 135 10.46 -9.86 -12.67
C ARG A 135 9.58 -8.70 -13.13
N ILE A 136 9.48 -7.69 -12.28
CA ILE A 136 8.84 -6.42 -12.62
C ILE A 136 9.92 -5.50 -13.17
N ILE A 137 9.70 -4.97 -14.38
CA ILE A 137 10.61 -4.02 -15.02
C ILE A 137 10.13 -2.60 -14.68
N ALA A 138 11.03 -1.80 -14.08
CA ALA A 138 10.72 -0.41 -13.78
C ALA A 138 10.59 0.39 -15.09
N THR A 139 9.45 1.06 -15.29
CA THR A 139 9.24 1.85 -16.51
C THR A 139 9.75 3.26 -16.28
N VAL A 140 10.94 3.59 -16.80
CA VAL A 140 11.42 4.98 -16.78
C VAL A 140 10.58 5.77 -17.79
N GLY A 141 9.68 6.60 -17.28
CA GLY A 141 8.87 7.47 -18.14
C GLY A 141 9.75 8.39 -18.99
N ALA A 142 9.37 8.60 -20.25
CA ALA A 142 10.09 9.47 -21.20
C ALA A 142 10.37 10.90 -20.66
N ASN A 143 9.59 11.37 -19.68
CA ASN A 143 9.76 12.67 -19.03
C ASN A 143 10.96 12.72 -18.07
N ALA A 144 11.46 11.59 -17.55
CA ALA A 144 12.65 11.56 -16.70
C ALA A 144 13.94 11.78 -17.52
N ALA A 145 13.96 11.33 -18.78
CA ALA A 145 15.09 11.53 -19.68
C ALA A 145 15.24 12.99 -20.16
N ALA A 146 14.13 13.75 -20.20
CA ALA A 146 14.13 15.16 -20.61
C ALA A 146 14.60 16.11 -19.48
N ALA A 147 14.41 15.74 -18.21
CA ALA A 147 14.80 16.58 -17.07
C ALA A 147 16.32 16.56 -16.78
N GLY A 148 17.08 15.63 -17.37
CA GLY A 148 18.52 15.47 -17.16
C GLY A 148 19.41 16.04 -18.27
N ARG A 149 18.84 16.62 -19.33
CA ARG A 149 19.63 17.34 -20.34
C ARG A 149 19.58 18.83 -20.03
N PRO A 150 20.71 19.48 -19.67
CA PRO A 150 20.76 20.93 -19.78
C PRO A 150 20.40 21.28 -21.23
N ALA A 151 19.46 22.22 -21.40
CA ALA A 151 19.18 22.79 -22.71
C ALA A 151 20.52 23.18 -23.34
N PRO A 152 20.80 22.84 -24.62
CA PRO A 152 22.01 23.30 -25.26
C PRO A 152 22.00 24.83 -25.16
N PHE A 153 22.99 25.36 -24.46
CA PHE A 153 23.26 26.78 -24.40
C PHE A 153 23.36 27.23 -25.85
N ARG A 154 22.38 28.00 -26.34
CA ARG A 154 22.49 28.68 -27.63
C ARG A 154 23.62 29.69 -27.49
N ALA A 155 24.85 29.26 -27.73
CA ALA A 155 25.86 30.13 -28.28
C ALA A 155 25.43 30.44 -29.73
N ASP A 156 25.73 31.66 -30.16
CA ASP A 156 25.53 32.18 -31.52
C ASP A 156 24.17 32.82 -31.78
N ILE A 157 24.01 34.07 -31.34
CA ILE A 157 23.74 35.20 -32.25
C ILE A 157 24.48 36.43 -31.71
N ALA A 158 25.66 36.71 -32.25
CA ALA A 158 26.28 38.02 -32.19
C ALA A 158 25.84 38.84 -33.42
N ASP A 159 25.30 40.03 -33.14
CA ASP A 159 25.24 41.27 -33.92
C ASP A 159 24.90 41.28 -35.41
N ALA A 160 23.77 41.91 -35.73
CA ALA A 160 23.71 43.01 -36.71
C ALA A 160 22.36 43.75 -36.61
N ILE A 161 22.35 44.91 -35.94
CA ILE A 161 21.30 45.93 -36.15
C ILE A 161 21.87 46.94 -37.16
N PRO A 162 21.35 47.04 -38.39
CA PRO A 162 21.58 48.23 -39.19
C PRO A 162 20.53 49.29 -38.80
N LEU A 163 20.99 50.37 -38.17
CA LEU A 163 20.22 51.60 -38.04
C LEU A 163 20.09 52.25 -39.43
N ALA A 164 18.87 52.32 -39.94
CA ALA A 164 18.51 53.16 -41.08
C ALA A 164 17.14 53.81 -40.83
N GLY A 165 17.10 55.14 -40.93
CA GLY A 165 15.88 55.90 -41.26
C GLY A 165 15.33 56.81 -40.16
N GLY A 166 15.70 58.10 -40.22
CA GLY A 166 15.13 59.20 -39.43
C GLY A 166 15.98 60.46 -39.54
#